data_AF-A0A4X2L6U7-F1
#
_entry.id   AF-A0A4X2L6U7-F1
#
_cell.length_a   1.000
_cell.length_b   1.000
_cell.length_c   1.000
_cell.angle_alpha   90.00
_cell.angle_beta   90.00
_cell.angle_gamma   90.00
#
_symmetry.space_group_name_H-M   'P 1'
#
loop_
_entity.id
_entity.type
_entity.pdbx_description
1 polymer ?
#
loop_
_entity_poly.entity_id
_entity_poly.type
_entity_poly.pdbx_seq_one_letter_code
_entity_poly.pdbx_strand_id
1 'polypeptide(L)'
;MPTAVCPNLACGPKCTDISLLSRILSTPGVNEVDYSLYPSRETQLRWLNYYLQAHKQLCKEGWGGTAVTPREVEKLYVQVNKFALASHLLWAFWALIQNQFSTIDFDFLRYAVIRFNQYFKVKPQVSALEMPK
;
A
#
# COMPACT_ATOMS: atom_id res chain seq x y z
N MET A 1 -13.39 -5.19 19.49
CA MET A 1 -11.97 -5.54 19.65
C MET A 1 -11.23 -4.34 20.22
N PRO A 2 -10.50 -4.47 21.34
CA PRO A 2 -9.93 -3.33 22.03
C PRO A 2 -8.73 -2.75 21.27
N THR A 3 -8.70 -1.44 21.21
CA THR A 3 -7.65 -0.58 20.64
C THR A 3 -6.36 -0.71 21.45
N ALA A 4 -5.35 -1.37 20.88
CA ALA A 4 -3.98 -1.30 21.38
C ALA A 4 -3.35 0.02 20.92
N VAL A 5 -3.32 1.01 21.80
CA VAL A 5 -2.44 2.18 21.65
C VAL A 5 -1.02 1.69 21.92
N CYS A 6 -0.19 1.59 20.88
CA CYS A 6 1.23 1.31 21.02
C CYS A 6 1.98 2.61 21.34
N PRO A 7 2.56 2.78 22.54
CA PRO A 7 3.52 3.84 22.80
C PRO A 7 4.85 3.46 22.13
N ASN A 8 5.55 4.43 21.55
CA ASN A 8 6.79 4.33 20.75
C ASN A 8 6.56 4.26 19.23
N LEU A 9 6.31 5.44 18.63
CA LEU A 9 6.57 5.70 17.21
C LEU A 9 8.07 5.55 16.96
N ALA A 10 8.50 4.38 16.49
CA ALA A 10 9.80 4.25 15.84
C ALA A 10 9.70 4.93 14.47
N CYS A 11 10.44 6.02 14.29
CA CYS A 11 10.49 6.88 13.09
C CYS A 11 11.22 6.22 11.89
N GLY A 12 10.74 5.05 11.48
CA GLY A 12 11.04 4.46 10.18
C GLY A 12 9.75 4.00 9.54
N PRO A 13 9.62 4.01 8.19
CA PRO A 13 8.44 3.46 7.53
C PRO A 13 8.37 1.97 7.87
N LYS A 14 7.54 1.61 8.85
CA LYS A 14 7.26 0.21 9.14
C LYS A 14 6.45 -0.34 7.98
N CYS A 15 6.59 -1.63 7.66
CA CYS A 15 5.83 -2.30 6.60
C CYS A 15 4.30 -2.05 6.69
N THR A 16 3.80 -1.76 7.89
CA THR A 16 2.41 -1.40 8.18
C THR A 16 2.00 -0.04 7.62
N ASP A 17 2.86 0.99 7.63
CA ASP A 17 2.53 2.33 7.11
C ASP A 17 2.41 2.34 5.58
N ILE A 18 3.26 1.57 4.89
CA ILE A 18 3.22 1.43 3.42
C ILE A 18 1.97 0.66 2.97
N SER A 19 1.51 -0.30 3.76
CA SER A 19 0.23 -0.99 3.50
C SER A 19 -0.99 -0.09 3.78
N LEU A 20 -0.90 0.81 4.76
CA LEU A 20 -1.91 1.82 5.05
C LEU A 20 -2.03 2.84 3.91
N LEU A 21 -0.89 3.19 3.31
CA LEU A 21 -0.78 4.00 2.10
C LEU A 21 -1.57 3.43 0.93
N SER A 22 -1.43 2.11 0.69
CA SER A 22 -2.23 1.40 -0.30
C SER A 22 -3.71 1.34 0.06
N ARG A 23 -4.06 1.37 1.36
CA ARG A 23 -5.46 1.36 1.86
C ARG A 23 -6.13 2.74 1.81
N ILE A 24 -5.43 3.84 2.07
CA ILE A 24 -5.96 5.21 1.98
C ILE A 24 -6.26 5.59 0.52
N LEU A 25 -5.48 5.04 -0.41
CA LEU A 25 -5.69 5.20 -1.85
C LEU A 25 -6.58 4.12 -2.47
N SER A 26 -7.03 3.14 -1.67
CA SER A 26 -7.88 2.02 -2.07
C SER A 26 -9.01 1.83 -1.06
N THR A 27 -9.91 2.81 -0.98
CA THR A 27 -11.30 2.52 -0.61
C THR A 27 -12.16 2.46 -1.87
N PRO A 28 -12.06 1.41 -2.71
CA PRO A 28 -13.27 0.95 -3.36
C PRO A 28 -14.15 0.33 -2.27
N GLY A 29 -15.44 0.62 -2.32
CA GLY A 29 -16.39 0.31 -1.26
C GLY A 29 -16.30 -1.13 -0.77
N VAL A 30 -16.69 -1.32 0.50
CA VAL A 30 -16.65 -2.59 1.26
C VAL A 30 -17.35 -3.77 0.53
N ASN A 31 -18.09 -3.50 -0.53
CA ASN A 31 -18.85 -4.48 -1.30
C ASN A 31 -18.30 -4.77 -2.71
N GLU A 32 -17.59 -3.83 -3.36
CA GLU A 32 -17.07 -4.03 -4.72
C GLU A 32 -15.73 -3.31 -4.93
N VAL A 33 -14.71 -4.05 -5.37
CA VAL A 33 -13.36 -3.52 -5.64
C VAL A 33 -13.32 -2.91 -7.04
N ASP A 34 -13.37 -1.58 -7.12
CA ASP A 34 -13.19 -0.83 -8.36
C ASP A 34 -11.75 -0.30 -8.51
N TYR A 35 -11.00 -0.89 -9.45
CA TYR A 35 -9.65 -0.46 -9.78
C TYR A 35 -9.58 0.76 -10.71
N SER A 36 -10.71 1.23 -11.24
CA SER A 36 -10.77 2.49 -12.01
C SER A 36 -10.45 3.71 -11.14
N LEU A 37 -10.74 3.62 -9.84
CA LEU A 37 -10.47 4.65 -8.84
C LEU A 37 -9.01 4.65 -8.36
N TYR A 38 -8.19 3.71 -8.83
CA TYR A 38 -6.80 3.64 -8.43
C TYR A 38 -6.05 4.91 -8.89
N PRO A 39 -5.32 5.59 -8.00
CA PRO A 39 -4.75 6.90 -8.31
C PRO A 39 -3.73 6.81 -9.44
N SER A 40 -3.72 7.84 -10.29
CA SER A 40 -2.69 8.01 -11.31
C SER A 40 -1.31 8.13 -10.68
N ARG A 41 -0.25 7.86 -11.46
CA ARG A 41 1.13 8.05 -11.02
C ARG A 41 1.38 9.47 -10.49
N GLU A 42 0.84 10.48 -11.14
CA GLU A 42 0.98 11.88 -10.71
C GLU A 42 0.38 12.11 -9.31
N THR A 43 -0.85 11.61 -9.09
CA THR A 43 -1.51 11.72 -7.78
C THR A 43 -0.75 10.97 -6.70
N GLN A 44 -0.23 9.77 -7.01
CA GLN A 44 0.61 9.00 -6.08
C GLN A 44 1.87 9.79 -5.71
N LEU A 45 2.63 10.28 -6.68
CA LEU A 45 3.87 11.04 -6.42
C LEU A 45 3.60 12.31 -5.60
N ARG A 46 2.50 13.02 -5.90
CA ARG A 46 2.09 14.21 -5.15
C ARG A 46 1.80 13.86 -3.69
N TRP A 47 1.03 12.80 -3.44
CA TRP A 47 0.75 12.33 -2.09
C TRP A 47 2.03 11.89 -1.36
N LEU A 48 2.90 11.14 -2.02
CA LEU A 48 4.15 10.64 -1.44
C LEU A 48 5.10 11.78 -1.05
N ASN A 49 5.12 12.85 -1.84
CA ASN A 49 5.86 14.06 -1.49
C ASN A 49 5.33 14.70 -0.19
N TYR A 50 4.02 14.91 -0.08
CA TYR A 50 3.42 15.45 1.14
C TYR A 50 3.66 14.55 2.36
N TYR A 51 3.55 13.23 2.19
CA TYR A 51 3.83 12.27 3.25
C TYR A 51 5.28 12.35 3.72
N LEU A 52 6.25 12.35 2.80
CA LEU A 52 7.67 12.48 3.14
C LEU A 52 7.96 13.82 3.82
N GLN A 53 7.30 14.90 3.40
CA GLN A 53 7.47 16.22 4.00
C GLN A 53 6.96 16.23 5.44
N ALA A 54 5.74 15.72 5.68
CA ALA A 54 5.19 15.57 7.02
C ALA A 54 6.04 14.64 7.90
N HIS A 55 6.49 13.51 7.34
CA HIS A 55 7.35 12.57 8.04
C HIS A 55 8.67 13.21 8.49
N LYS A 56 9.37 13.95 7.61
CA LYS A 56 10.62 14.66 7.97
C LYS A 56 10.40 15.76 9.01
N GLN A 57 9.24 16.42 9.02
CA GLN A 57 8.91 17.44 10.03
C GLN A 57 8.66 16.83 11.41
N LEU A 58 8.00 15.68 11.46
CA LEU A 58 7.63 14.98 12.70
C LEU A 58 8.80 14.16 13.26
N CYS A 59 9.54 13.48 12.39
CA CYS A 59 10.69 12.65 12.71
C CYS A 59 11.97 13.47 12.49
N LYS A 60 12.37 14.25 13.51
CA LYS A 60 13.59 15.08 13.48
C LYS A 60 14.89 14.29 13.33
N GLU A 61 14.84 12.95 13.38
CA GLU A 61 15.99 12.08 13.27
C GLU A 61 15.73 10.96 12.25
N GLY A 62 16.65 10.77 11.30
CA GLY A 62 16.75 9.54 10.51
C GLY A 62 16.77 9.68 8.99
N TRP A 63 16.26 10.79 8.43
CA TRP A 63 16.31 11.05 6.98
C TRP A 63 17.04 12.36 6.73
N GLY A 64 18.22 12.29 6.08
CA GLY A 64 19.10 13.43 5.86
C GLY A 64 18.36 14.65 5.29
N GLY A 65 18.51 15.78 6.00
CA GLY A 65 17.98 17.10 5.61
C GLY A 65 16.47 17.29 5.78
N THR A 66 16.05 18.55 5.88
CA THR A 66 14.63 18.95 6.03
C THR A 66 13.86 18.92 4.71
N ALA A 67 14.53 18.99 3.58
CA ALA A 67 13.90 19.02 2.25
C ALA A 67 13.67 17.61 1.70
N VAL A 68 12.51 17.39 1.07
CA VAL A 68 12.21 16.17 0.31
C VAL A 68 12.80 16.32 -1.10
N THR A 69 13.54 15.32 -1.54
CA THR A 69 14.13 15.29 -2.89
C THR A 69 13.26 14.47 -3.85
N PRO A 70 13.25 14.79 -5.16
CA PRO A 70 12.53 13.98 -6.15
C PRO A 70 12.94 12.51 -6.16
N ARG A 71 14.22 12.23 -5.88
CA ARG A 71 14.77 10.87 -5.77
C ARG A 71 14.15 10.07 -4.63
N GLU A 72 13.94 10.69 -3.47
CA GLU A 72 13.29 10.05 -2.32
C GLU A 72 11.83 9.69 -2.63
N VAL A 73 11.11 10.60 -3.30
CA VAL A 73 9.72 10.37 -3.71
C VAL A 73 9.64 9.20 -4.70
N GLU A 74 10.50 9.18 -5.72
CA GLU A 74 10.51 8.11 -6.72
C GLU A 74 10.92 6.76 -6.10
N LYS A 75 11.89 6.76 -5.18
CA LYS A 75 12.29 5.57 -4.43
C LYS A 75 11.11 5.00 -3.66
N LEU A 76 10.37 5.85 -2.94
CA LEU A 76 9.20 5.44 -2.18
C LEU A 76 8.08 4.95 -3.10
N TYR A 77 7.89 5.58 -4.26
CA TYR A 77 6.93 5.15 -5.27
C TYR A 77 7.18 3.71 -5.74
N VAL A 78 8.42 3.38 -6.08
CA VAL A 78 8.80 2.01 -6.51
C VAL A 78 8.54 1.00 -5.37
N GLN A 79 8.91 1.35 -4.14
CA GLN A 79 8.69 0.48 -2.98
C GLN A 79 7.20 0.24 -2.74
N VAL A 80 6.40 1.30 -2.65
CA VAL A 80 4.96 1.23 -2.41
C VAL A 80 4.26 0.39 -3.49
N ASN A 81 4.61 0.57 -4.77
CA ASN A 81 4.00 -0.22 -5.85
C ASN A 81 4.38 -1.71 -5.78
N LYS A 82 5.63 -2.04 -5.42
CA LYS A 82 6.05 -3.44 -5.20
C LYS A 82 5.31 -4.07 -4.00
N PHE A 83 5.12 -3.33 -2.93
CA PHE A 83 4.34 -3.79 -1.77
C PHE A 83 2.85 -3.92 -2.08
N ALA A 84 2.28 -3.00 -2.88
CA ALA A 84 0.89 -3.11 -3.34
C ALA A 84 0.68 -4.38 -4.18
N LEU A 85 1.64 -4.71 -5.06
CA LEU A 85 1.63 -5.97 -5.79
C LEU A 85 1.65 -7.19 -4.85
N ALA A 86 2.55 -7.23 -3.87
CA ALA A 86 2.60 -8.31 -2.88
C ALA A 86 1.31 -8.41 -2.04
N SER A 87 0.71 -7.27 -1.71
CA SER A 87 -0.57 -7.18 -1.00
C SER A 87 -1.70 -7.86 -1.78
N HIS A 88 -1.76 -7.75 -3.11
CA HIS A 88 -2.75 -8.48 -3.89
C HIS A 88 -2.69 -10.00 -3.68
N LEU A 89 -1.49 -10.60 -3.68
CA LEU A 89 -1.34 -12.03 -3.37
C LEU A 89 -1.73 -12.35 -1.93
N LEU A 90 -1.25 -11.57 -0.96
CA LEU A 90 -1.53 -11.77 0.45
C LEU A 90 -3.04 -11.84 0.71
N TRP A 91 -3.78 -10.87 0.19
CA TRP A 91 -5.24 -10.80 0.37
C TRP A 91 -5.99 -11.85 -0.45
N ALA A 92 -5.47 -12.28 -1.60
CA ALA A 92 -6.04 -13.39 -2.34
C ALA A 92 -5.96 -14.70 -1.55
N PHE A 93 -4.79 -15.00 -0.98
CA PHE A 93 -4.60 -16.20 -0.14
C PHE A 93 -5.39 -16.12 1.16
N TRP A 94 -5.39 -14.96 1.83
CA TRP A 94 -6.22 -14.73 3.01
C TRP A 94 -7.70 -15.05 2.72
N ALA A 95 -8.22 -14.60 1.57
CA ALA A 95 -9.61 -14.85 1.20
C ALA A 95 -9.88 -16.33 0.89
N LEU A 96 -8.97 -17.04 0.22
CA LEU A 96 -9.13 -18.49 0.00
C LEU A 96 -9.21 -19.27 1.32
N ILE A 97 -8.39 -18.89 2.32
CA ILE A 97 -8.44 -19.48 3.65
C ILE A 97 -9.78 -19.13 4.32
N GLN A 98 -10.21 -17.86 4.29
CA GLN A 98 -11.48 -17.44 4.87
C GLN A 98 -12.69 -18.12 4.22
N ASN A 99 -12.66 -18.40 2.93
CA ASN A 99 -13.73 -19.12 2.25
C ASN A 99 -14.03 -20.50 2.88
N GLN A 100 -13.04 -21.12 3.51
CA GLN A 100 -13.20 -22.43 4.16
C GLN A 100 -13.55 -22.34 5.65
N PHE A 101 -13.12 -21.28 6.33
CA PHE A 101 -13.16 -21.23 7.80
C PHE A 101 -13.98 -20.08 8.38
N SER A 102 -14.37 -19.09 7.58
CA SER A 102 -15.10 -17.93 8.06
C SER A 102 -16.60 -18.20 8.16
N THR A 103 -17.23 -17.61 9.17
CA THR A 103 -18.70 -17.57 9.32
C THR A 103 -19.31 -16.27 8.81
N ILE A 104 -18.49 -15.36 8.27
CA ILE A 104 -18.91 -14.08 7.73
C ILE A 104 -19.61 -14.30 6.38
N ASP A 105 -20.78 -13.69 6.20
CA ASP A 105 -21.51 -13.67 4.92
C ASP A 105 -20.82 -12.73 3.93
N PHE A 106 -19.85 -13.28 3.20
CA PHE A 106 -19.05 -12.56 2.21
C PHE A 106 -18.55 -13.53 1.13
N ASP A 107 -18.53 -13.09 -0.13
CA ASP A 107 -18.04 -13.88 -1.26
C ASP A 107 -16.51 -13.87 -1.33
N PHE A 108 -15.89 -14.66 -0.45
CA PHE A 108 -14.44 -14.77 -0.34
C PHE A 108 -13.78 -15.32 -1.60
N LEU A 109 -14.42 -16.28 -2.27
CA LEU A 109 -13.88 -16.86 -3.51
C LEU A 109 -13.83 -15.81 -4.63
N ARG A 110 -14.92 -15.07 -4.85
CA ARG A 110 -14.94 -13.98 -5.85
C ARG A 110 -13.91 -12.91 -5.50
N TYR A 111 -13.78 -12.55 -4.22
CA TYR A 111 -12.76 -11.62 -3.78
C TYR A 111 -11.35 -12.12 -4.09
N ALA A 112 -11.03 -13.38 -3.80
CA ALA A 112 -9.74 -13.97 -4.12
C ALA A 112 -9.41 -13.88 -5.62
N VAL A 113 -10.38 -14.22 -6.48
CA VAL A 113 -10.26 -14.11 -7.95
C VAL A 113 -9.96 -12.68 -8.38
N ILE A 114 -10.71 -11.69 -7.86
CA ILE A 114 -10.48 -10.27 -8.17
C ILE A 114 -9.04 -9.86 -7.81
N ARG A 115 -8.56 -10.28 -6.64
CA ARG A 115 -7.20 -9.95 -6.16
C ARG A 115 -6.11 -10.63 -7.01
N PHE A 116 -6.26 -11.89 -7.39
CA PHE A 116 -5.33 -12.57 -8.31
C PHE A 116 -5.30 -11.92 -9.69
N ASN A 117 -6.47 -11.62 -10.26
CA ASN A 117 -6.57 -10.96 -11.56
C ASN A 117 -5.82 -9.62 -11.55
N GLN A 118 -6.00 -8.81 -10.50
CA GLN A 118 -5.26 -7.56 -10.38
C GLN A 118 -3.76 -7.78 -10.22
N TYR A 119 -3.32 -8.75 -9.41
CA TYR A 119 -1.91 -9.11 -9.28
C TYR A 119 -1.28 -9.40 -10.65
N PHE A 120 -1.87 -10.32 -11.42
CA PHE A 120 -1.31 -10.70 -12.72
C PHE A 120 -1.39 -9.56 -13.73
N LYS A 121 -2.45 -8.74 -13.70
CA LYS A 121 -2.59 -7.57 -14.56
C LYS A 121 -1.48 -6.54 -14.35
N VAL A 122 -1.17 -6.19 -13.10
CA VAL A 122 -0.20 -5.11 -12.78
C VAL A 122 1.24 -5.60 -12.62
N LYS A 123 1.46 -6.92 -12.45
CA LYS A 123 2.79 -7.51 -12.28
C LYS A 123 3.81 -7.05 -13.32
N PRO A 124 3.54 -7.06 -14.65
CA PRO A 124 4.54 -6.65 -15.63
C PRO A 124 4.99 -5.19 -15.46
N GLN A 125 4.04 -4.30 -15.17
CA GLN A 125 4.28 -2.86 -14.98
C GLN A 125 5.11 -2.61 -13.72
N VAL A 126 4.74 -3.25 -12.60
CA VAL A 126 5.43 -3.08 -11.31
C VAL A 126 6.81 -3.75 -11.30
N SER A 127 6.96 -4.91 -11.96
CA SER A 127 8.25 -5.59 -12.08
C SER A 127 9.26 -4.81 -12.93
N ALA A 128 8.78 -3.99 -13.88
CA ALA A 128 9.62 -3.11 -14.68
C ALA A 128 10.09 -1.84 -13.93
N LEU A 129 9.56 -1.55 -12.74
CA LEU A 129 9.98 -0.40 -11.96
C LEU A 129 11.40 -0.61 -11.37
N GLU A 130 12.31 0.23 -11.81
CA GLU A 130 13.70 0.27 -11.35
C GLU A 130 13.88 1.24 -10.19
N MET A 131 14.77 0.88 -9.26
CA MET A 131 15.14 1.79 -8.19
C MET A 131 15.95 2.96 -8.77
N PRO A 132 15.64 4.22 -8.42
CA PRO A 132 16.42 5.35 -8.88
C PRO A 132 17.86 5.22 -8.36
N LYS A 133 18.82 5.40 -9.27
CA LYS A 133 20.26 5.34 -8.98
C LYS A 133 20.68 6.38 -7.96
#